data_AF-A0A117NS24-F1
#
_entry.id   AF-A0A117NS24-F1
#
_cell.length_a   1.000
_cell.length_b   1.000
_cell.length_c   1.000
_cell.angle_alpha   90.00
_cell.angle_beta   90.00
_cell.angle_gamma   90.00
#
_symmetry.space_group_name_H-M   'P 1'
#
loop_
_entity.id
_entity.type
_entity.pdbx_description
1 polymer ?
#
loop_
_entity_poly.entity_id
_entity_poly.type
_entity_poly.pdbx_seq_one_letter_code
_entity_poly.pdbx_strand_id
1 'polypeptide(L)'
;MLLRTAQWMGLHRDGERFKLPPLECEIRRRLWYQIIGCDARVGEDHALSTNGFGGFSNTKLPLNIDDRDISPNMEVAPTSKPQWTEMTMFLVAAEMNQAIQQVSRLSVTVLNGDDKMTSLEQLLRTTTTRIKDRYLQHCDPNIPIQKSALLLGQVLIGKLSIFVRQQYLRGLSAEESASRATEQTLLLACDTIEIGNELKTDELLGNFHWLFSTFTQYHLLTYTLWHLCVRPRVHYADRAWQVVDKSFNLVEDPSWPSPGPKWNVLRKLREKALNIRCSFSIPFTSARIPNSLTVADTTGPRGDDLRGDAIPSSILGFGDDMDWNLDSICFPDWNP
;
A
#
# COMPACT_ATOMS: atom_id res chain seq x y z
N MET A 1 -4.74 -15.90 -17.59
CA MET A 1 -4.21 -16.77 -18.66
C MET A 1 -2.72 -16.53 -18.92
N LEU A 2 -2.26 -15.27 -19.03
CA LEU A 2 -0.86 -14.91 -19.33
C LEU A 2 0.20 -15.56 -18.41
N LEU A 3 0.00 -15.55 -17.08
CA LEU A 3 0.96 -16.12 -16.13
C LEU A 3 1.19 -17.63 -16.35
N ARG A 4 0.12 -18.39 -16.62
CA ARG A 4 0.22 -19.83 -16.90
C ARG A 4 0.99 -20.09 -18.19
N THR A 5 0.75 -19.29 -19.23
CA THR A 5 1.53 -19.34 -20.48
C THR A 5 3.00 -19.04 -20.25
N ALA A 6 3.32 -18.00 -19.46
CA ALA A 6 4.70 -17.67 -19.09
C ALA A 6 5.39 -18.82 -18.35
N GLN A 7 4.67 -19.50 -17.46
CA GLN A 7 5.17 -20.70 -16.77
C GLN A 7 5.41 -21.85 -17.73
N TRP A 8 4.50 -22.10 -18.67
CA TRP A 8 4.64 -23.14 -19.69
C TRP A 8 5.85 -22.89 -20.60
N MET A 9 6.14 -21.63 -20.92
CA MET A 9 7.36 -21.22 -21.64
C MET A 9 8.64 -21.28 -20.78
N GLY A 10 8.52 -21.64 -19.51
CA GLY A 10 9.65 -21.77 -18.59
C GLY A 10 10.24 -20.43 -18.14
N LEU A 11 9.52 -19.30 -18.20
CA LEU A 11 10.06 -17.99 -17.82
C LEU A 11 10.34 -17.84 -16.31
N HIS A 12 9.69 -18.66 -15.49
CA HIS A 12 9.95 -18.80 -14.05
C HIS A 12 11.26 -19.54 -13.71
N ARG A 13 11.97 -20.02 -14.74
CA ARG A 13 13.28 -20.68 -14.61
C ARG A 13 14.31 -19.83 -15.31
N ASP A 14 15.41 -19.53 -14.61
CA ASP A 14 16.46 -18.68 -15.14
C ASP A 14 17.11 -19.29 -16.39
N GLY A 15 17.30 -18.44 -17.41
CA GLY A 15 17.86 -18.82 -18.71
C GLY A 15 19.23 -19.49 -18.62
N GLU A 16 20.04 -19.12 -17.62
CA GLU A 16 21.37 -19.69 -17.42
C GLU A 16 21.34 -21.21 -17.20
N ARG A 17 20.27 -21.75 -16.59
CA ARG A 17 20.11 -23.20 -16.39
C ARG A 17 19.98 -23.96 -17.70
N PHE A 18 19.53 -23.29 -18.74
CA PHE A 18 19.39 -23.84 -20.10
C PHE A 18 20.57 -23.44 -20.99
N LYS A 19 21.61 -22.78 -20.44
CA LYS A 19 22.77 -22.29 -21.18
C LYS A 19 22.41 -21.38 -22.36
N LEU A 20 21.35 -20.58 -22.20
CA LEU A 20 20.95 -19.61 -23.23
C LEU A 20 21.96 -18.46 -23.31
N PRO A 21 22.08 -17.78 -24.47
CA PRO A 21 22.89 -16.58 -24.60
C PRO A 21 22.50 -15.49 -23.57
N PRO A 22 23.44 -14.61 -23.17
CA PRO A 22 23.19 -13.53 -22.22
C PRO A 22 21.96 -12.67 -22.53
N LEU A 23 21.79 -12.26 -23.79
CA LEU A 23 20.65 -11.46 -24.23
C LEU A 23 19.32 -12.18 -23.99
N GLU A 24 19.23 -13.46 -24.36
CA GLU A 24 18.02 -14.26 -24.14
C GLU A 24 17.72 -14.44 -22.65
N CYS A 25 18.75 -14.68 -21.83
CA CYS A 25 18.58 -14.75 -20.38
C CYS A 25 17.98 -13.44 -19.84
N GLU A 26 18.52 -12.31 -20.25
CA GLU A 26 18.08 -10.99 -19.78
C GLU A 26 16.65 -10.66 -20.24
N ILE A 27 16.31 -10.92 -21.51
CA ILE A 27 14.94 -10.72 -22.02
C ILE A 27 13.95 -11.60 -21.24
N ARG A 28 14.29 -12.87 -20.97
CA ARG A 28 13.43 -13.78 -20.20
C ARG A 28 13.22 -13.28 -18.76
N ARG A 29 14.27 -12.75 -18.11
CA ARG A 29 14.18 -12.15 -16.78
C ARG A 29 13.26 -10.94 -16.80
N ARG A 30 13.51 -9.96 -17.69
CA ARG A 30 12.70 -8.75 -17.82
C ARG A 30 11.22 -9.08 -18.07
N LEU A 31 10.95 -10.01 -18.99
CA LEU A 31 9.59 -10.46 -19.29
C LEU A 31 8.91 -11.13 -18.10
N TRP A 32 9.61 -12.02 -17.39
CA TRP A 32 9.07 -12.68 -16.20
C TRP A 32 8.67 -11.67 -15.13
N TYR A 33 9.56 -10.72 -14.80
CA TYR A 33 9.30 -9.72 -13.77
C TYR A 33 8.23 -8.71 -14.20
N GLN A 34 8.13 -8.37 -15.49
CA GLN A 34 7.03 -7.54 -16.00
C GLN A 34 5.68 -8.25 -15.83
N ILE A 35 5.60 -9.54 -16.19
CA ILE A 35 4.36 -10.32 -16.06
C ILE A 35 3.94 -10.43 -14.60
N ILE A 36 4.89 -10.72 -13.70
CA ILE A 36 4.61 -10.83 -12.26
C ILE A 36 4.20 -9.46 -11.67
N GLY A 37 4.83 -8.36 -12.08
CA GLY A 37 4.44 -7.02 -11.67
C GLY A 37 3.04 -6.65 -12.13
N CYS A 38 2.69 -6.94 -13.38
CA CYS A 38 1.34 -6.72 -13.90
C CYS A 38 0.29 -7.59 -13.18
N ASP A 39 0.58 -8.87 -12.94
CA ASP A 39 -0.32 -9.78 -12.22
C ASP A 39 -0.58 -9.30 -10.78
N ALA A 40 0.48 -8.85 -10.10
CA ALA A 40 0.37 -8.23 -8.78
C ALA A 40 -0.50 -6.96 -8.79
N ARG A 41 -0.35 -6.12 -9.83
CA ARG A 41 -1.15 -4.89 -9.98
C ARG A 41 -2.62 -5.20 -10.21
N VAL A 42 -2.93 -6.12 -11.12
CA VAL A 42 -4.31 -6.58 -11.37
C VAL A 42 -4.91 -7.18 -10.10
N GLY A 43 -4.13 -7.98 -9.36
CA GLY A 43 -4.56 -8.52 -8.08
C GLY A 43 -4.92 -7.44 -7.06
N GLU A 44 -4.10 -6.39 -6.97
CA GLU A 44 -4.40 -5.23 -6.12
C GLU A 44 -5.69 -4.53 -6.53
N ASP A 45 -5.89 -4.25 -7.82
CA ASP A 45 -7.03 -3.50 -8.34
C ASP A 45 -8.36 -4.25 -8.19
N HIS A 46 -8.33 -5.57 -8.31
CA HIS A 46 -9.50 -6.43 -8.21
C HIS A 46 -9.66 -7.13 -6.86
N ALA A 47 -8.82 -6.79 -5.87
CA ALA A 47 -8.80 -7.44 -4.56
C ALA A 47 -8.71 -8.97 -4.65
N LEU A 48 -7.94 -9.47 -5.61
CA LEU A 48 -7.69 -10.89 -5.77
C LEU A 48 -6.43 -11.25 -4.97
N SER A 49 -6.52 -12.32 -4.19
CA SER A 49 -5.34 -12.92 -3.59
C SER A 49 -4.44 -13.46 -4.71
N THR A 50 -3.34 -12.76 -4.99
CA THR A 50 -2.28 -13.33 -5.83
C THR A 50 -1.57 -14.38 -4.98
N ASN A 51 -2.05 -15.62 -5.03
CA ASN A 51 -1.43 -16.74 -4.33
C ASN A 51 -0.01 -16.95 -4.84
N GLY A 52 0.97 -16.28 -4.22
CA GLY A 52 2.39 -16.63 -4.11
C GLY A 52 3.04 -17.43 -5.24
N PHE A 53 2.69 -17.25 -6.51
CA PHE A 53 3.22 -18.06 -7.61
C PHE A 53 4.72 -17.87 -7.81
N GLY A 54 5.31 -16.84 -7.19
CA GLY A 54 6.76 -16.68 -7.08
C GLY A 54 7.44 -17.64 -6.09
N GLY A 55 6.73 -18.59 -5.45
CA GLY A 55 7.31 -19.58 -4.52
C GLY A 55 8.32 -20.52 -5.18
N PHE A 56 8.14 -20.79 -6.47
CA PHE A 56 8.92 -21.77 -7.23
C PHE A 56 9.73 -21.15 -8.37
N SER A 57 9.80 -19.81 -8.44
CA SER A 57 10.61 -19.12 -9.44
C SER A 57 12.07 -19.07 -8.99
N ASN A 58 12.99 -19.44 -9.88
CA ASN A 58 14.43 -19.26 -9.66
C ASN A 58 15.06 -18.22 -10.60
N THR A 59 14.22 -17.52 -11.38
CA THR A 59 14.63 -16.42 -12.26
C THR A 59 15.30 -15.30 -11.46
N LYS A 60 16.55 -14.99 -11.81
CA LYS A 60 17.32 -13.90 -11.18
C LYS A 60 16.71 -12.54 -11.56
N LEU A 61 16.96 -11.52 -10.73
CA LEU A 61 16.63 -10.14 -11.10
C LEU A 61 17.34 -9.76 -12.42
N PRO A 62 16.70 -8.95 -13.27
CA PRO A 62 17.37 -8.35 -14.43
C PRO A 62 18.61 -7.54 -14.03
N LEU A 63 19.50 -7.33 -14.98
CA LEU A 63 20.71 -6.55 -14.74
C LEU A 63 20.41 -5.04 -14.77
N ASN A 64 21.10 -4.28 -13.91
CA ASN A 64 21.06 -2.81 -13.97
C ASN A 64 22.03 -2.32 -15.05
N ILE A 65 21.60 -2.40 -16.31
CA ILE A 65 22.35 -2.01 -17.50
C ILE A 65 21.47 -1.16 -18.42
N ASP A 66 22.07 -0.51 -19.41
CA ASP A 66 21.36 0.12 -20.52
C ASP A 66 21.19 -0.90 -21.65
N ASP A 67 20.21 -0.71 -22.53
CA ASP A 67 19.95 -1.68 -23.62
C ASP A 67 21.12 -1.79 -24.60
N ARG A 68 21.91 -0.72 -24.73
CA ARG A 68 23.13 -0.68 -25.55
C ARG A 68 24.24 -1.59 -25.02
N ASP A 69 24.20 -1.98 -23.75
CA ASP A 69 25.27 -2.77 -23.12
C ASP A 69 25.11 -4.28 -23.34
N ILE A 70 24.03 -4.71 -23.98
CA ILE A 70 23.75 -6.13 -24.24
C ILE A 70 23.45 -6.35 -25.72
N SER A 71 24.08 -7.35 -26.32
CA SER A 71 23.89 -7.65 -27.74
C SER A 71 23.80 -9.17 -28.01
N PRO A 72 23.24 -9.58 -29.16
CA PRO A 72 23.03 -11.00 -29.47
C PRO A 72 24.33 -11.82 -29.54
N ASN A 73 25.45 -11.17 -29.87
CA ASN A 73 26.74 -11.83 -30.13
C ASN A 73 27.62 -11.95 -28.88
N MET A 74 27.13 -11.54 -27.70
CA MET A 74 27.90 -11.62 -26.46
C MET A 74 27.93 -13.06 -25.93
N GLU A 75 29.13 -13.55 -25.61
CA GLU A 75 29.29 -14.84 -24.91
C GLU A 75 29.20 -14.69 -23.39
N VAL A 76 29.51 -13.51 -22.87
CA VAL A 76 29.55 -13.21 -21.44
C VAL A 76 28.58 -12.07 -21.13
N ALA A 77 27.78 -12.23 -20.09
CA ALA A 77 26.84 -11.21 -19.65
C ALA A 77 27.59 -9.97 -19.11
N PRO A 78 27.09 -8.74 -19.38
CA PRO A 78 27.64 -7.54 -18.78
C PRO A 78 27.40 -7.53 -17.26
N THR A 79 28.14 -6.68 -16.55
CA THR A 79 27.95 -6.49 -15.11
C THR A 79 26.96 -5.37 -14.85
N SER A 80 26.12 -5.52 -13.81
CA SER A 80 25.23 -4.44 -13.35
C SER A 80 26.05 -3.21 -12.93
N LYS A 81 25.64 -2.02 -13.38
CA LYS A 81 26.32 -0.76 -13.08
C LYS A 81 25.83 -0.16 -11.76
N PRO A 82 26.70 0.46 -10.94
CA PRO A 82 26.32 1.18 -9.72
C PRO A 82 25.96 2.65 -10.03
N GLN A 83 25.05 2.85 -11.00
CA GLN A 83 24.59 4.16 -11.44
C GLN A 83 23.17 4.04 -12.02
N TRP A 84 22.55 5.17 -12.35
CA TRP A 84 21.32 5.18 -13.11
C TRP A 84 21.48 4.49 -14.48
N THR A 85 20.53 3.63 -14.83
CA THR A 85 20.35 3.08 -16.18
C THR A 85 18.86 3.06 -16.54
N GLU A 86 18.54 2.78 -17.80
CA GLU A 86 17.16 2.60 -18.27
C GLU A 86 16.36 1.54 -17.47
N MET A 87 17.06 0.57 -16.86
CA MET A 87 16.47 -0.49 -16.03
C MET A 87 16.18 -0.09 -14.58
N THR A 88 16.65 1.08 -14.11
CA THR A 88 16.57 1.43 -12.69
C THR A 88 15.13 1.51 -12.17
N MET A 89 14.21 2.19 -12.88
CA MET A 89 12.80 2.29 -12.48
C MET A 89 12.13 0.90 -12.44
N PHE A 90 12.42 0.05 -13.43
CA PHE A 90 11.92 -1.31 -13.50
C PHE A 90 12.40 -2.15 -12.32
N LEU A 91 13.69 -2.06 -11.98
CA LEU A 91 14.28 -2.83 -10.88
C LEU A 91 13.73 -2.41 -9.52
N VAL A 92 13.51 -1.10 -9.31
CA VAL A 92 12.82 -0.60 -8.11
C VAL A 92 11.45 -1.25 -7.98
N ALA A 93 10.63 -1.21 -9.05
CA ALA A 93 9.31 -1.83 -9.03
C ALA A 93 9.38 -3.36 -8.82
N ALA A 94 10.27 -4.05 -9.52
CA ALA A 94 10.43 -5.50 -9.45
C ALA A 94 10.82 -5.98 -8.04
N GLU A 95 11.83 -5.36 -7.44
CA GLU A 95 12.29 -5.72 -6.09
C GLU A 95 11.25 -5.37 -5.00
N MET A 96 10.55 -4.25 -5.14
CA MET A 96 9.49 -3.88 -4.21
C MET A 96 8.29 -4.84 -4.29
N ASN A 97 7.92 -5.28 -5.49
CA ASN A 97 6.91 -6.33 -5.67
C ASN A 97 7.34 -7.64 -5.00
N GLN A 98 8.61 -8.03 -5.12
CA GLN A 98 9.14 -9.20 -4.41
C GLN A 98 9.04 -9.03 -2.89
N ALA A 99 9.40 -7.87 -2.36
CA ALA A 99 9.33 -7.61 -0.92
C ALA A 99 7.88 -7.68 -0.40
N ILE A 100 6.91 -7.11 -1.12
CA ILE A 100 5.48 -7.22 -0.78
C ILE A 100 5.04 -8.69 -0.77
N GLN A 101 5.44 -9.48 -1.78
CA GLN A 101 5.14 -10.90 -1.81
C GLN A 101 5.79 -11.68 -0.66
N GLN A 102 7.01 -11.31 -0.26
CA GLN A 102 7.69 -11.92 0.89
C GLN A 102 6.98 -11.60 2.20
N VAL A 103 6.51 -10.36 2.40
CA VAL A 103 5.65 -10.00 3.53
C VAL A 103 4.41 -10.90 3.55
N SER A 104 3.66 -10.99 2.44
CA SER A 104 2.45 -11.83 2.37
C SER A 104 2.71 -13.31 2.70
N ARG A 105 3.88 -13.86 2.34
CA ARG A 105 4.24 -15.25 2.69
C ARG A 105 4.56 -15.40 4.18
N LEU A 106 5.37 -14.49 4.73
CA LEU A 106 5.67 -14.46 6.17
C LEU A 106 4.40 -14.26 7.00
N SER A 107 3.42 -13.54 6.46
CA SER A 107 2.11 -13.34 7.08
C SER A 107 1.31 -14.63 7.29
N VAL A 108 1.43 -15.61 6.39
CA VAL A 108 0.69 -16.88 6.44
C VAL A 108 1.53 -18.02 7.05
N THR A 109 2.84 -17.84 7.18
CA THR A 109 3.73 -18.86 7.75
C THR A 109 3.47 -19.02 9.25
N VAL A 110 3.41 -20.25 9.72
CA VAL A 110 3.29 -20.58 11.15
C VAL A 110 4.64 -20.31 11.81
N LEU A 111 4.80 -19.10 12.34
CA LEU A 111 5.91 -18.66 13.17
C LEU A 111 5.34 -18.16 14.50
N ASN A 112 6.16 -18.13 15.55
CA ASN A 112 5.81 -17.36 16.75
C ASN A 112 5.61 -15.89 16.36
N GLY A 113 4.69 -15.19 17.05
CA GLY A 113 4.36 -13.80 16.74
C GLY A 113 5.57 -12.86 16.74
N ASP A 114 6.47 -13.02 17.72
CA ASP A 114 7.66 -12.18 17.87
C ASP A 114 8.73 -12.44 16.78
N ASP A 115 8.94 -13.71 16.41
CA ASP A 115 9.87 -14.10 15.34
C ASP A 115 9.38 -13.59 13.98
N LYS A 116 8.06 -13.66 13.75
CA LYS A 116 7.41 -13.13 12.55
C LYS A 116 7.57 -11.61 12.45
N MET A 117 7.29 -10.90 13.54
CA MET A 117 7.41 -9.45 13.66
C MET A 117 8.83 -9.00 13.34
N THR A 118 9.82 -9.60 14.01
CA THR A 118 11.25 -9.31 13.78
C THR A 118 11.65 -9.55 12.32
N SER A 119 11.18 -10.64 11.71
CA SER A 119 11.45 -10.97 10.31
C SER A 119 10.87 -9.93 9.34
N LEU A 120 9.65 -9.45 9.60
CA LEU A 120 8.99 -8.43 8.77
C LEU A 120 9.71 -7.07 8.87
N GLU A 121 10.13 -6.66 10.07
CA GLU A 121 10.90 -5.44 10.25
C GLU A 121 12.27 -5.51 9.58
N GLN A 122 12.96 -6.65 9.70
CA GLN A 122 14.25 -6.86 9.05
C GLN A 122 14.11 -6.82 7.52
N LEU A 123 13.07 -7.45 6.96
CA LEU A 123 12.77 -7.39 5.54
C LEU A 123 12.51 -5.95 5.08
N LEU A 124 11.70 -5.19 5.82
CA LEU A 124 11.41 -3.78 5.53
C LEU A 124 12.69 -2.95 5.53
N ARG A 125 13.51 -3.05 6.59
CA ARG A 125 14.76 -2.29 6.72
C ARG A 125 15.73 -2.62 5.59
N THR A 126 15.98 -3.91 5.36
CA THR A 126 16.93 -4.38 4.34
C THR A 126 16.50 -3.95 2.94
N THR A 127 15.20 -4.10 2.61
CA THR A 127 14.67 -3.69 1.31
C THR A 127 14.76 -2.17 1.13
N THR A 128 14.39 -1.41 2.17
CA THR A 128 14.44 0.07 2.12
C THR A 128 15.85 0.57 1.86
N THR A 129 16.83 0.08 2.62
CA THR A 129 18.24 0.44 2.44
C THR A 129 18.72 0.04 1.05
N ARG A 130 18.43 -1.18 0.60
CA ARG A 130 18.85 -1.67 -0.72
C ARG A 130 18.28 -0.84 -1.86
N ILE A 131 17.00 -0.47 -1.81
CA ILE A 131 16.38 0.37 -2.85
C ILE A 131 16.99 1.76 -2.89
N LYS A 132 17.19 2.38 -1.71
CA LYS A 132 17.79 3.72 -1.61
C LYS A 132 19.22 3.72 -2.12
N ASP A 133 20.05 2.81 -1.62
CA ASP A 133 21.48 2.78 -1.91
C ASP A 133 21.77 2.23 -3.30
N ARG A 134 20.98 1.30 -3.84
CA ARG A 134 21.30 0.73 -5.16
C ARG A 134 20.75 1.55 -6.32
N TYR A 135 19.65 2.28 -6.10
CA TYR A 135 18.89 2.89 -7.18
C TYR A 135 18.59 4.37 -6.93
N LEU A 136 17.91 4.70 -5.83
CA LEU A 136 17.36 6.05 -5.66
C LEU A 136 18.44 7.12 -5.47
N GLN A 137 19.58 6.78 -4.85
CA GLN A 137 20.70 7.73 -4.69
C GLN A 137 21.31 8.20 -6.02
N HIS A 138 21.05 7.49 -7.12
CA HIS A 138 21.55 7.81 -8.45
C HIS A 138 20.54 8.58 -9.32
N CYS A 139 19.36 8.93 -8.78
CA CYS A 139 18.31 9.64 -9.51
C CYS A 139 18.48 11.16 -9.39
N ASP A 140 18.43 11.86 -10.52
CA ASP A 140 18.35 13.32 -10.60
C ASP A 140 16.87 13.76 -10.70
N PRO A 141 16.33 14.51 -9.72
CA PRO A 141 14.95 14.96 -9.75
C PRO A 141 14.62 15.95 -10.88
N ASN A 142 15.62 16.46 -11.61
CA ASN A 142 15.40 17.34 -12.76
C ASN A 142 15.23 16.57 -14.09
N ILE A 143 15.49 15.26 -14.09
CA ILE A 143 15.30 14.40 -15.27
C ILE A 143 13.96 13.66 -15.09
N PRO A 144 12.97 13.83 -15.99
CA PRO A 144 11.61 13.30 -15.79
C PRO A 144 11.53 11.82 -15.39
N ILE A 145 12.23 10.94 -16.11
CA ILE A 145 12.21 9.50 -15.84
C ILE A 145 12.94 9.10 -14.55
N GLN A 146 13.91 9.91 -14.12
CA GLN A 146 14.64 9.68 -12.87
C GLN A 146 13.83 10.20 -11.67
N LYS A 147 13.20 11.37 -11.81
CA LYS A 147 12.22 11.87 -10.84
C LYS A 147 11.08 10.89 -10.64
N SER A 148 10.54 10.33 -11.71
CA SER A 148 9.45 9.36 -11.64
C SER A 148 9.87 8.08 -10.89
N ALA A 149 11.09 7.58 -11.12
CA ALA A 149 11.65 6.45 -10.37
C ALA A 149 11.89 6.78 -8.89
N LEU A 150 12.38 8.00 -8.59
CA LEU A 150 12.57 8.49 -7.23
C LEU A 150 11.26 8.50 -6.44
N LEU A 151 10.23 9.16 -6.98
CA LEU A 151 8.92 9.25 -6.34
C LEU A 151 8.24 7.88 -6.25
N LEU A 152 8.31 7.05 -7.30
CA LEU A 152 7.77 5.69 -7.28
C LEU A 152 8.45 4.84 -6.19
N GLY A 153 9.78 4.92 -6.07
CA GLY A 153 10.52 4.22 -5.03
C GLY A 153 10.09 4.65 -3.62
N GLN A 154 9.90 5.94 -3.39
CA GLN A 154 9.41 6.48 -2.12
C GLN A 154 7.98 6.00 -1.81
N VAL A 155 7.07 6.03 -2.78
CA VAL A 155 5.69 5.52 -2.63
C VAL A 155 5.71 4.04 -2.27
N LEU A 156 6.51 3.23 -2.97
CA LEU A 156 6.59 1.80 -2.72
C LEU A 156 7.19 1.48 -1.35
N ILE A 157 8.22 2.22 -0.89
CA ILE A 157 8.78 2.08 0.46
C ILE A 157 7.72 2.42 1.52
N GLY A 158 7.00 3.54 1.35
CA GLY A 158 5.91 3.93 2.25
C GLY A 158 4.80 2.88 2.29
N LYS A 159 4.38 2.37 1.12
CA LYS A 159 3.40 1.29 1.00
C LYS A 159 3.86 0.01 1.70
N LEU A 160 5.11 -0.43 1.51
CA LEU A 160 5.65 -1.60 2.20
C LEU A 160 5.66 -1.40 3.72
N SER A 161 6.02 -0.21 4.19
CA SER A 161 6.04 0.14 5.61
C SER A 161 4.64 0.06 6.23
N ILE A 162 3.63 0.62 5.57
CA ILE A 162 2.22 0.51 6.01
C ILE A 162 1.75 -0.93 5.96
N PHE A 163 2.10 -1.69 4.91
CA PHE A 163 1.70 -3.08 4.77
C PHE A 163 2.27 -3.97 5.87
N VAL A 164 3.53 -3.76 6.27
CA VAL A 164 4.14 -4.42 7.43
C VAL A 164 3.43 -4.03 8.72
N ARG A 165 3.14 -2.74 8.93
CA ARG A 165 2.43 -2.29 10.14
C ARG A 165 1.02 -2.87 10.26
N GLN A 166 0.32 -3.01 9.13
CA GLN A 166 -0.98 -3.67 9.09
C GLN A 166 -0.91 -5.12 9.53
N GLN A 167 0.24 -5.80 9.38
CA GLN A 167 0.39 -7.17 9.88
C GLN A 167 0.31 -7.25 11.41
N TYR A 168 0.64 -6.18 12.15
CA TYR A 168 0.51 -6.14 13.62
C TYR A 168 -0.92 -5.95 14.11
N LEU A 169 -1.84 -5.62 13.20
CA LEU A 169 -3.26 -5.46 13.50
C LEU A 169 -4.05 -6.74 13.21
N ARG A 170 -3.44 -7.71 12.51
CA ARG A 170 -4.11 -8.95 12.11
C ARG A 170 -4.41 -9.83 13.32
N GLY A 171 -5.62 -10.39 13.35
CA GLY A 171 -6.12 -11.21 14.45
C GLY A 171 -6.44 -10.47 15.74
N LEU A 172 -6.29 -9.14 15.77
CA LEU A 172 -6.72 -8.32 16.91
C LEU A 172 -8.21 -7.99 16.82
N SER A 173 -8.83 -7.76 17.97
CA SER A 173 -10.18 -7.18 18.02
C SER A 173 -10.19 -5.76 17.46
N ALA A 174 -11.38 -5.24 17.16
CA ALA A 174 -11.55 -3.86 16.68
C ALA A 174 -11.03 -2.83 17.69
N GLU A 175 -11.24 -3.07 18.99
CA GLU A 175 -10.78 -2.18 20.07
C GLU A 175 -9.25 -2.19 20.19
N GLU A 176 -8.64 -3.37 20.17
CA GLU A 176 -7.18 -3.52 20.19
C GLU A 176 -6.54 -2.87 18.96
N SER A 177 -7.12 -3.08 17.77
CA SER A 177 -6.65 -2.45 16.54
C SER A 177 -6.72 -0.92 16.60
N ALA A 178 -7.83 -0.37 17.12
CA ALA A 178 -8.00 1.07 17.33
C ALA A 178 -7.02 1.63 18.38
N SER A 179 -6.68 0.85 19.40
CA SER A 179 -5.68 1.23 20.40
C SER A 179 -4.27 1.33 19.81
N ARG A 180 -3.96 0.50 18.80
CA ARG A 180 -2.69 0.49 18.06
C ARG A 180 -2.66 1.42 16.85
N ALA A 181 -3.75 2.14 16.56
CA ALA A 181 -3.75 3.18 15.54
C ALA A 181 -2.90 4.37 16.00
N THR A 182 -1.70 4.53 15.43
CA THR A 182 -0.75 5.57 15.82
C THR A 182 -0.73 6.73 14.84
N GLU A 183 -0.57 7.93 15.38
CA GLU A 183 -0.42 9.16 14.61
C GLU A 183 0.79 9.12 13.67
N GLN A 184 1.90 8.51 14.09
CA GLN A 184 3.08 8.31 13.25
C GLN A 184 2.78 7.48 11.99
N THR A 185 1.83 6.53 12.08
CA THR A 185 1.43 5.71 10.93
C THR A 185 0.45 6.46 10.03
N LEU A 186 -0.44 7.27 10.60
CA LEU A 186 -1.26 8.19 9.82
C LEU A 186 -0.40 9.19 9.02
N LEU A 187 0.58 9.81 9.66
CA LEU A 187 1.51 10.75 9.02
C LEU A 187 2.25 10.09 7.86
N LEU A 188 2.85 8.91 8.09
CA LEU A 188 3.52 8.16 7.03
C LEU A 188 2.58 7.86 5.85
N ALA A 189 1.33 7.48 6.13
CA ALA A 189 0.34 7.24 5.09
C ALA A 189 0.03 8.52 4.30
N CYS A 190 -0.15 9.65 4.98
CA CYS A 190 -0.39 10.95 4.36
C CYS A 190 0.80 11.37 3.47
N ASP A 191 2.03 11.34 4.00
CA ASP A 191 3.25 11.66 3.26
C ASP A 191 3.35 10.80 1.99
N THR A 192 3.08 9.50 2.12
CA THR A 192 3.17 8.56 0.99
C THR A 192 2.09 8.83 -0.07
N ILE A 193 0.87 9.18 0.34
CA ILE A 193 -0.21 9.53 -0.60
C ILE A 193 0.09 10.86 -1.29
N GLU A 194 0.65 11.84 -0.58
CA GLU A 194 1.06 13.12 -1.17
C GLU A 194 2.10 12.92 -2.28
N ILE A 195 3.13 12.09 -2.06
CA ILE A 195 4.11 11.71 -3.09
C ILE A 195 3.43 10.96 -4.25
N GLY A 196 2.48 10.08 -3.95
CA GLY A 196 1.68 9.39 -4.97
C GLY A 196 0.80 10.34 -5.80
N ASN A 197 0.32 11.43 -5.20
CA ASN A 197 -0.39 12.50 -5.90
C ASN A 197 0.59 13.36 -6.71
N GLU A 198 1.83 13.56 -6.25
CA GLU A 198 2.86 14.27 -7.03
C GLU A 198 3.18 13.53 -8.34
N LEU A 199 3.33 12.20 -8.32
CA LEU A 199 3.49 11.38 -9.54
C LEU A 199 2.39 11.64 -10.59
N LYS A 200 1.22 12.07 -10.12
CA LYS A 200 -0.01 12.28 -10.89
C LYS A 200 -0.21 13.71 -11.36
N THR A 201 0.41 14.67 -10.68
CA THR A 201 0.15 16.11 -10.91
C THR A 201 1.38 16.92 -11.30
N ASP A 202 2.58 16.38 -11.08
CA ASP A 202 3.82 17.11 -11.36
C ASP A 202 3.97 17.40 -12.85
N GLU A 203 4.27 18.66 -13.18
CA GLU A 203 4.34 19.12 -14.57
C GLU A 203 5.48 18.47 -15.36
N LEU A 204 6.63 18.23 -14.71
CA LEU A 204 7.77 17.55 -15.34
C LEU A 204 7.41 16.10 -15.74
N LEU A 205 6.43 15.51 -15.05
CA LEU A 205 5.96 14.16 -15.27
C LEU A 205 4.74 14.07 -16.20
N GLY A 206 4.35 15.15 -16.90
CA GLY A 206 3.18 15.17 -17.78
C GLY A 206 3.11 14.00 -18.77
N ASN A 207 4.23 13.66 -19.40
CA ASN A 207 4.33 12.54 -20.34
C ASN A 207 4.18 11.13 -19.70
N PHE A 208 4.18 11.05 -18.36
CA PHE A 208 4.00 9.83 -17.59
C PHE A 208 2.66 9.78 -16.83
N HIS A 209 1.85 10.85 -16.86
CA HIS A 209 0.56 10.87 -16.14
C HIS A 209 -0.37 9.73 -16.58
N TRP A 210 -0.34 9.35 -17.86
CA TRP A 210 -1.11 8.20 -18.37
C TRP A 210 -0.75 6.88 -17.67
N LEU A 211 0.50 6.73 -17.24
CA LEU A 211 0.96 5.56 -16.52
C LEU A 211 0.50 5.66 -15.07
N PHE A 212 0.85 6.75 -14.39
CA PHE A 212 0.59 6.92 -12.95
C PHE A 212 -0.89 7.08 -12.61
N SER A 213 -1.74 7.47 -13.56
CA SER A 213 -3.20 7.49 -13.39
C SER A 213 -3.78 6.11 -13.12
N THR A 214 -3.12 5.06 -13.59
CA THR A 214 -3.53 3.67 -13.34
C THR A 214 -3.10 3.14 -11.96
N PHE A 215 -2.32 3.90 -11.17
CA PHE A 215 -1.79 3.51 -9.85
C PHE A 215 -2.56 4.18 -8.70
N THR A 216 -3.74 3.66 -8.38
CA THR A 216 -4.52 4.11 -7.22
C THR A 216 -3.93 3.52 -5.94
N GLN A 217 -3.75 4.38 -4.93
CA GLN A 217 -3.10 4.05 -3.65
C GLN A 217 -4.07 3.40 -2.66
N TYR A 218 -4.71 2.29 -3.04
CA TYR A 218 -5.78 1.66 -2.28
C TYR A 218 -5.41 1.38 -0.82
N HIS A 219 -4.28 0.73 -0.56
CA HIS A 219 -3.88 0.35 0.79
C HIS A 219 -3.68 1.55 1.72
N LEU A 220 -3.11 2.64 1.19
CA LEU A 220 -2.84 3.86 1.94
C LEU A 220 -4.13 4.62 2.23
N LEU A 221 -5.02 4.74 1.24
CA LEU A 221 -6.33 5.38 1.40
C LEU A 221 -7.22 4.59 2.37
N THR A 222 -7.26 3.27 2.25
CA THR A 222 -8.01 2.40 3.18
C THR A 222 -7.50 2.59 4.61
N TYR A 223 -6.20 2.55 4.83
CA TYR A 223 -5.63 2.76 6.17
C TYR A 223 -5.97 4.15 6.72
N THR A 224 -5.81 5.19 5.91
CA THR A 224 -6.05 6.58 6.32
C THR A 224 -7.51 6.79 6.71
N LEU A 225 -8.45 6.32 5.87
CA LEU A 225 -9.88 6.41 6.16
C LEU A 225 -10.29 5.55 7.37
N TRP A 226 -9.74 4.34 7.50
CA TRP A 226 -9.94 3.50 8.69
C TRP A 226 -9.45 4.21 9.95
N HIS A 227 -8.25 4.79 9.93
CA HIS A 227 -7.69 5.55 11.04
C HIS A 227 -8.61 6.73 11.41
N LEU A 228 -9.13 7.46 10.43
CA LEU A 228 -10.08 8.56 10.66
C LEU A 228 -11.42 8.06 11.24
N CYS A 229 -11.84 6.81 10.98
CA CYS A 229 -13.01 6.22 11.63
C CYS A 229 -12.75 5.93 13.12
N VAL A 230 -11.59 5.33 13.45
CA VAL A 230 -11.29 4.88 14.83
C VAL A 230 -10.72 5.99 15.72
N ARG A 231 -10.09 7.01 15.12
CA ARG A 231 -9.47 8.17 15.81
C ARG A 231 -9.83 9.48 15.09
N PRO A 232 -11.12 9.88 15.08
CA PRO A 232 -11.61 11.03 14.29
C PRO A 232 -11.07 12.39 14.76
N ARG A 233 -10.61 12.50 16.01
CA ARG A 233 -10.08 13.74 16.63
C ARG A 233 -8.55 13.75 16.73
N VAL A 234 -7.85 12.97 15.91
CA VAL A 234 -6.37 13.00 15.84
C VAL A 234 -5.89 14.39 15.38
N HIS A 235 -4.74 14.84 15.87
CA HIS A 235 -4.25 16.21 15.60
C HIS A 235 -4.05 16.47 14.11
N TYR A 236 -3.59 15.48 13.33
CA TYR A 236 -3.44 15.60 11.87
C TYR A 236 -4.68 15.18 11.06
N ALA A 237 -5.88 15.15 11.65
CA ALA A 237 -7.10 14.74 10.96
C ALA A 237 -7.37 15.63 9.72
N ASP A 238 -7.22 16.95 9.84
CA ASP A 238 -7.49 17.87 8.73
C ASP A 238 -6.53 17.66 7.56
N ARG A 239 -5.24 17.43 7.83
CA ARG A 239 -4.26 17.06 6.79
C ARG A 239 -4.65 15.76 6.12
N ALA A 240 -5.00 14.73 6.90
CA ALA A 240 -5.41 13.44 6.34
C ALA A 240 -6.64 13.58 5.42
N TRP A 241 -7.62 14.41 5.79
CA TRP A 241 -8.76 14.72 4.94
C TRP A 241 -8.36 15.45 3.65
N GLN A 242 -7.50 16.47 3.72
CA GLN A 242 -7.02 17.17 2.52
C GLN A 242 -6.33 16.21 1.54
N VAL A 243 -5.51 15.30 2.05
CA VAL A 243 -4.80 14.30 1.25
C VAL A 243 -5.78 13.30 0.62
N VAL A 244 -6.74 12.79 1.39
CA VAL A 244 -7.81 11.92 0.89
C VAL A 244 -8.61 12.64 -0.20
N ASP A 245 -9.07 13.86 0.04
CA ASP A 245 -9.90 14.62 -0.88
C ASP A 245 -9.16 14.90 -2.20
N LYS A 246 -7.88 15.28 -2.13
CA LYS A 246 -7.03 15.45 -3.32
C LYS A 246 -6.94 14.15 -4.12
N SER A 247 -6.69 13.02 -3.47
CA SER A 247 -6.62 11.72 -4.16
C SER A 247 -7.95 11.30 -4.77
N PHE A 248 -9.08 11.53 -4.09
CA PHE A 248 -10.40 11.22 -4.64
C PHE A 248 -10.70 12.09 -5.86
N ASN A 249 -10.44 13.39 -5.79
CA ASN A 249 -10.65 14.29 -6.93
C ASN A 249 -9.84 13.88 -8.16
N LEU A 250 -8.59 13.44 -7.98
CA LEU A 250 -7.75 12.97 -9.10
C LEU A 250 -8.27 11.66 -9.71
N VAL A 251 -8.77 10.74 -8.88
CA VAL A 251 -9.22 9.42 -9.33
C VAL A 251 -10.61 9.46 -9.94
N GLU A 252 -11.46 10.39 -9.50
CA GLU A 252 -12.82 10.58 -10.01
C GLU A 252 -12.90 11.57 -11.19
N ASP A 253 -11.75 12.12 -11.62
CA ASP A 253 -11.66 12.93 -12.83
C ASP A 253 -12.10 12.10 -14.06
N PRO A 254 -13.11 12.54 -14.83
CA PRO A 254 -13.58 11.81 -16.01
C PRO A 254 -12.54 11.64 -17.12
N SER A 255 -11.48 12.45 -17.13
CA SER A 255 -10.37 12.33 -18.08
C SER A 255 -9.43 11.17 -17.75
N TRP A 256 -9.56 10.56 -16.57
CA TRP A 256 -8.72 9.47 -16.09
C TRP A 256 -9.39 8.11 -16.28
N PRO A 257 -8.61 7.01 -16.37
CA PRO A 257 -9.17 5.67 -16.43
C PRO A 257 -10.06 5.37 -15.23
N SER A 258 -11.16 4.64 -15.46
CA SER A 258 -12.05 4.21 -14.38
C SER A 258 -11.28 3.45 -13.30
N PRO A 259 -11.44 3.81 -12.01
CA PRO A 259 -10.72 3.15 -10.93
C PRO A 259 -11.23 1.72 -10.65
N GLY A 260 -12.28 1.28 -11.34
CA GLY A 260 -12.83 -0.05 -11.19
C GLY A 260 -13.67 -0.24 -9.91
N PRO A 261 -14.19 -1.46 -9.69
CA PRO A 261 -15.23 -1.71 -8.69
C PRO A 261 -14.75 -1.54 -7.25
N LYS A 262 -13.46 -1.76 -6.96
CA LYS A 262 -12.86 -1.60 -5.63
C LYS A 262 -12.96 -0.17 -5.11
N TRP A 263 -13.00 0.81 -6.00
CA TRP A 263 -13.20 2.21 -5.63
C TRP A 263 -14.50 2.45 -4.85
N ASN A 264 -15.55 1.65 -5.12
CA ASN A 264 -16.83 1.76 -4.41
C ASN A 264 -16.70 1.46 -2.91
N VAL A 265 -15.77 0.58 -2.54
CA VAL A 265 -15.47 0.27 -1.14
C VAL A 265 -14.84 1.48 -0.46
N LEU A 266 -13.88 2.13 -1.12
CA LEU A 266 -13.27 3.36 -0.62
C LEU A 266 -14.29 4.51 -0.50
N ARG A 267 -15.23 4.62 -1.45
CA ARG A 267 -16.34 5.60 -1.35
C ARG A 267 -17.18 5.37 -0.10
N LYS A 268 -17.65 4.14 0.13
CA LYS A 268 -18.42 3.79 1.34
C LYS A 268 -17.62 4.04 2.63
N LEU A 269 -16.33 3.71 2.63
CA LEU A 269 -15.46 3.95 3.78
C LEU A 269 -15.24 5.45 4.03
N ARG A 270 -15.10 6.25 2.97
CA ARG A 270 -15.02 7.71 3.06
C ARG A 270 -16.31 8.32 3.60
N GLU A 271 -17.47 7.88 3.12
CA GLU A 271 -18.78 8.29 3.63
C GLU A 271 -18.93 7.97 5.11
N LYS A 272 -18.53 6.76 5.55
CA LYS A 272 -18.52 6.40 6.97
C LYS A 272 -17.63 7.34 7.79
N ALA A 273 -16.40 7.56 7.35
CA ALA A 273 -15.46 8.45 8.03
C ALA A 273 -15.99 9.90 8.12
N LEU A 274 -16.67 10.38 7.07
CA LEU A 274 -17.31 11.70 7.04
C LEU A 274 -18.46 11.78 8.05
N ASN A 275 -19.33 10.76 8.10
CA ASN A 275 -20.44 10.72 9.05
C ASN A 275 -19.94 10.77 10.51
N ILE A 276 -18.87 10.05 10.80
CA ILE A 276 -18.21 10.08 12.12
C ILE A 276 -17.62 11.47 12.38
N ARG A 277 -16.90 12.07 11.42
CA ARG A 277 -16.36 13.43 11.58
C ARG A 277 -17.47 14.45 11.88
N CYS A 278 -18.59 14.37 11.17
CA CYS A 278 -19.73 15.26 11.35
C CYS A 278 -20.39 15.09 12.73
N SER A 279 -20.56 13.86 13.23
CA SER A 279 -21.16 13.64 14.56
C SER A 279 -20.34 14.26 15.69
N PHE A 280 -19.01 14.36 15.53
CA PHE A 280 -18.12 15.02 16.48
C PHE A 280 -17.99 16.54 16.30
N SER A 281 -18.48 17.09 15.18
CA SER A 281 -18.43 18.52 14.86
C SER A 281 -19.70 19.27 15.29
N ILE A 282 -20.79 18.56 15.62
CA ILE A 282 -22.00 19.16 16.18
C ILE A 282 -21.70 19.59 17.63
N PRO A 283 -21.79 20.89 17.98
CA PRO A 283 -21.76 21.30 19.38
C PRO A 283 -22.94 20.64 20.08
N PHE A 284 -22.70 20.04 21.25
CA PHE A 284 -23.75 19.55 22.14
C PHE A 284 -24.67 20.73 22.47
N THR A 285 -25.70 20.93 21.66
CA THR A 285 -26.73 21.92 21.96
C THR A 285 -27.55 21.22 23.01
N SER A 286 -27.41 21.63 24.27
CA SER A 286 -28.16 21.07 25.38
C SER A 286 -29.63 21.08 25.00
N ALA A 287 -30.17 19.91 24.64
CA ALA A 287 -31.60 19.74 24.49
C ALA A 287 -32.19 20.12 25.86
N ARG A 288 -32.96 21.21 25.90
CA ARG A 288 -33.74 21.59 27.08
C ARG A 288 -34.63 20.41 27.43
N ILE A 289 -34.28 19.70 28.49
CA ILE A 289 -35.19 18.78 29.17
C ILE A 289 -36.33 19.65 29.74
N PRO A 290 -37.60 19.37 29.45
CA PRO A 290 -38.69 20.02 30.15
C PRO A 290 -38.65 19.58 31.62
N ASN A 291 -38.47 20.56 32.52
CA ASN A 291 -38.55 20.34 33.95
C ASN A 291 -39.94 19.81 34.34
N SER A 292 -40.00 18.56 34.81
CA SER A 292 -40.96 18.18 35.84
C SER A 292 -40.52 16.91 36.58
N LEU A 293 -40.41 17.07 37.91
CA LEU A 293 -40.50 16.08 38.99
C LEU A 293 -39.19 15.49 39.58
N THR A 294 -38.57 16.32 40.41
CA THR A 294 -38.14 16.09 41.82
C THR A 294 -37.61 14.72 42.32
N VAL A 295 -36.33 14.77 42.72
CA VAL A 295 -35.71 14.42 44.03
C VAL A 295 -35.61 12.94 44.46
N ALA A 296 -34.37 12.45 44.57
CA ALA A 296 -33.78 11.97 45.84
C ALA A 296 -32.24 12.02 45.81
N ASP A 297 -31.67 12.61 46.86
CA ASP A 297 -30.24 12.74 47.20
C ASP A 297 -29.54 11.39 47.40
N THR A 298 -28.26 11.30 47.00
CA THR A 298 -27.15 10.90 47.89
C THR A 298 -25.75 11.28 47.31
N THR A 299 -25.08 12.15 48.07
CA THR A 299 -23.64 12.41 48.30
C THR A 299 -22.56 11.58 47.56
N GLY A 300 -21.53 12.28 47.02
CA GLY A 300 -20.33 11.77 46.29
C GLY A 300 -19.22 11.10 47.13
N PRO A 301 -17.91 11.08 46.73
CA PRO A 301 -17.19 12.15 46.00
C PRO A 301 -16.30 11.73 44.81
N ARG A 302 -15.81 12.80 44.17
CA ARG A 302 -14.85 12.97 43.06
C ARG A 302 -13.57 12.12 43.11
N GLY A 303 -13.13 11.72 41.91
CA GLY A 303 -11.73 11.50 41.54
C GLY A 303 -11.59 11.76 40.04
N ASP A 304 -10.82 12.79 39.68
CA ASP A 304 -10.48 13.16 38.30
C ASP A 304 -9.62 12.06 37.66
N ASP A 305 -10.01 11.62 36.46
CA ASP A 305 -9.08 11.00 35.50
C ASP A 305 -9.53 11.33 34.08
N LEU A 306 -8.80 12.25 33.44
CA LEU A 306 -8.89 12.56 32.02
C LEU A 306 -8.32 11.38 31.20
N ARG A 307 -9.09 10.31 31.09
CA ARG A 307 -8.89 9.30 30.03
C ARG A 307 -9.67 9.74 28.80
N GLY A 308 -8.99 9.93 27.68
CA GLY A 308 -9.63 10.19 26.40
C GLY A 308 -10.66 9.11 26.10
N ASP A 309 -11.93 9.52 26.00
CA ASP A 309 -13.07 8.62 25.84
C ASP A 309 -12.87 7.69 24.64
N ALA A 310 -12.67 6.41 24.94
CA ALA A 310 -12.83 5.35 23.95
C ALA A 310 -14.30 5.29 23.56
N ILE A 311 -14.55 5.32 22.25
CA ILE A 311 -15.90 5.23 21.69
C ILE A 311 -16.52 3.87 22.09
N PRO A 312 -17.77 3.83 22.57
CA PRO A 312 -18.46 2.59 22.92
C PRO A 312 -18.43 1.54 21.80
N SER A 313 -18.31 0.27 22.19
CA SER A 313 -18.32 -0.88 21.29
C SER A 313 -19.56 -0.97 20.39
N SER A 314 -20.66 -0.29 20.72
CA SER A 314 -21.88 -0.18 19.90
C SER A 314 -21.77 0.79 18.71
N ILE A 315 -20.82 1.73 18.73
CA ILE A 315 -20.48 2.60 17.59
C ILE A 315 -19.36 1.97 16.75
N LEU A 316 -18.51 1.15 17.38
CA LEU A 316 -17.48 0.34 16.72
C LEU A 316 -18.04 -0.97 16.13
N GLY A 317 -19.18 -1.45 16.64
CA GLY A 317 -19.92 -2.61 16.17
C GLY A 317 -20.73 -2.28 14.93
N PHE A 318 -20.37 -2.90 13.81
CA PHE A 318 -21.05 -2.74 12.54
C PHE A 318 -22.34 -3.57 12.58
N GLY A 319 -23.51 -2.92 12.50
CA GLY A 319 -24.83 -3.58 12.39
C GLY A 319 -25.14 -4.16 10.99
N ASP A 320 -24.11 -4.35 10.18
CA ASP A 320 -24.17 -5.01 8.87
C ASP A 320 -23.00 -6.00 8.88
N ASP A 321 -23.26 -7.23 8.45
CA ASP A 321 -22.47 -8.48 8.55
C ASP A 321 -21.10 -8.44 7.81
N MET A 322 -20.37 -7.33 7.92
CA MET A 322 -19.07 -7.04 7.33
C MET A 322 -18.01 -7.09 8.43
N ASP A 323 -17.46 -8.28 8.63
CA ASP A 323 -16.28 -8.48 9.46
C ASP A 323 -15.07 -7.86 8.75
N TRP A 324 -14.68 -6.65 9.20
CA TRP A 324 -13.48 -5.97 8.70
C TRP A 324 -12.24 -6.61 9.31
N ASN A 325 -11.97 -7.86 8.95
CA ASN A 325 -10.68 -8.43 9.18
C ASN A 325 -9.68 -7.73 8.24
N LEU A 326 -8.67 -7.05 8.79
CA LEU A 326 -7.54 -6.52 8.02
C LEU A 326 -6.74 -7.62 7.28
N ASP A 327 -7.01 -8.89 7.58
CA ASP A 327 -6.56 -10.06 6.81
C ASP A 327 -7.27 -10.18 5.45
N SER A 328 -8.51 -9.71 5.33
CA SER A 328 -9.33 -9.88 4.13
C SER A 328 -9.03 -8.82 3.08
N ILE A 329 -7.93 -9.06 2.37
CA ILE A 329 -7.81 -8.60 0.98
C ILE A 329 -8.74 -9.41 0.05
N CYS A 330 -9.42 -10.45 0.55
CA CYS A 330 -10.64 -10.98 -0.07
C CYS A 330 -11.86 -10.30 0.55
N PHE A 331 -12.38 -9.26 -0.12
CA PHE A 331 -13.78 -8.88 0.08
C PHE A 331 -14.63 -10.09 -0.34
N PRO A 332 -15.67 -10.49 0.42
CA PRO A 332 -16.53 -11.59 0.01
C PRO A 332 -17.03 -11.36 -1.41
N ASP A 333 -17.06 -12.42 -2.24
CA ASP A 333 -17.53 -12.36 -3.62
C ASP A 333 -18.97 -11.83 -3.66
N TRP A 334 -19.15 -10.61 -4.19
CA TRP A 334 -20.47 -10.05 -4.47
C TRP A 334 -20.84 -10.36 -5.92
N ASN A 335 -21.39 -11.55 -6.15
CA ASN A 335 -22.32 -11.75 -7.27
C ASN A 335 -23.71 -12.03 -6.67
N PRO A 336 -24.77 -11.44 -7.24
CA PRO A 336 -26.13 -11.56 -6.72
C PRO A 336 -26.68 -12.99 -6.77
#